data_AF-A0AA97L2M3-F1
#
_entry.id   AF-A0AA97L2M3-F1
#
_cell.length_a   1.000
_cell.length_b   1.000
_cell.length_c   1.000
_cell.angle_alpha   90.00
_cell.angle_beta   90.00
_cell.angle_gamma   90.00
#
_symmetry.space_group_name_H-M   'P 1'
#
loop_
_entity.id
_entity.type
_entity.pdbx_description
1 polymer ?
#
loop_
_entity_poly.entity_id
_entity_poly.type
_entity_poly.pdbx_seq_one_letter_code
_entity_poly.pdbx_strand_id
1 'polypeptide(L)'
;MFTEACKIPGIGKQMAEKIVEILESGHLRKLDHINESVSVLEVFSNIWGAGVKTAQLWYQQGFRNLDDIRMKASLTTQQAIGLKHYNDFLERMPREEAAEIEQTVREAAQSIKPGLVCVACGSFRRGKSTCGDVDVLVTHPDGHSHQGVFSKLLESLRRTGFLTDDLVSQEDNGNQKKYLGVCCLPGRDHRHRRLDIIVVPYTEFACALLYFTGSAHFNRSMRALARTKGMSLSEHALNSGVVRGPGGLKTGSGVVLPTVTEKDVFMHLGLPFREPHERDW
;
A
#
# COMPACT_ATOMS: atom_id res chain seq x y z
N MET A 1 8.22 -35.17 -11.06
CA MET A 1 8.73 -33.89 -10.52
C MET A 1 8.53 -32.72 -11.50
N PHE A 2 9.21 -32.65 -12.65
CA PHE A 2 8.98 -31.56 -13.63
C PHE A 2 7.51 -31.42 -14.08
N THR A 3 6.92 -32.52 -14.55
CA THR A 3 5.53 -32.56 -15.05
C THR A 3 4.51 -32.23 -13.96
N GLU A 4 4.86 -32.49 -12.70
CA GLU A 4 4.02 -32.17 -11.56
C GLU A 4 4.09 -30.67 -11.22
N ALA A 5 5.30 -30.09 -11.22
CA ALA A 5 5.48 -28.64 -11.05
C ALA A 5 4.73 -27.85 -12.13
N CYS A 6 4.76 -28.29 -13.39
CA CYS A 6 4.03 -27.66 -14.49
C CYS A 6 2.49 -27.70 -14.35
N LYS A 7 1.93 -28.55 -13.47
CA LYS A 7 0.48 -28.58 -13.21
C LYS A 7 0.03 -27.46 -12.25
N ILE A 8 0.95 -26.81 -11.57
CA ILE A 8 0.65 -25.75 -10.60
C ILE A 8 0.42 -24.43 -11.36
N PRO A 9 -0.77 -23.79 -11.22
CA PRO A 9 -1.02 -22.50 -11.85
C PRO A 9 0.03 -21.45 -11.46
N GLY A 10 0.59 -20.76 -12.46
CA GLY A 10 1.69 -19.80 -12.27
C GLY A 10 3.10 -20.38 -12.46
N ILE A 11 3.24 -21.70 -12.57
CA ILE A 11 4.52 -22.37 -12.83
C ILE A 11 4.57 -22.86 -14.28
N GLY A 12 5.24 -22.08 -15.13
CA GLY A 12 5.55 -22.49 -16.50
C GLY A 12 6.83 -23.33 -16.59
N LYS A 13 7.15 -23.82 -17.80
CA LYS A 13 8.33 -24.65 -18.09
C LYS A 13 9.63 -24.11 -17.47
N GLN A 14 9.94 -22.83 -17.67
CA GLN A 14 11.16 -22.22 -17.15
C GLN A 14 11.24 -22.19 -15.61
N MET A 15 10.09 -22.11 -14.93
CA MET A 15 10.06 -22.13 -13.47
C MET A 15 10.18 -23.57 -12.96
N ALA A 16 9.49 -24.51 -13.62
CA ALA A 16 9.58 -25.93 -13.31
C ALA A 16 11.01 -26.48 -13.51
N GLU A 17 11.74 -26.05 -14.55
CA GLU A 17 13.15 -26.39 -14.76
C GLU A 17 14.02 -25.96 -13.56
N LYS A 18 13.81 -24.75 -13.03
CA LYS A 18 14.55 -24.26 -11.85
C LYS A 18 14.19 -25.02 -10.58
N ILE A 19 12.91 -25.37 -10.39
CA ILE A 19 12.47 -26.17 -9.24
C ILE A 19 13.16 -27.54 -9.25
N VAL A 20 13.23 -28.18 -10.43
CA VAL A 20 13.92 -29.45 -10.59
C VAL A 20 15.41 -29.30 -10.32
N GLU A 21 16.07 -28.26 -10.84
CA GLU A 21 17.49 -27.98 -10.57
C GLU A 21 17.77 -27.89 -9.06
N ILE A 22 16.93 -27.17 -8.31
CA ILE A 22 17.07 -27.03 -6.85
C ILE A 22 16.86 -28.38 -6.14
N LEU A 23 15.87 -29.17 -6.55
CA LEU A 23 15.59 -30.47 -5.93
C LEU A 23 16.69 -31.50 -6.20
N GLU A 24 17.28 -31.48 -7.40
CA GLU A 24 18.30 -32.44 -7.81
C GLU A 24 19.70 -32.07 -7.30
N SER A 25 20.04 -30.78 -7.30
CA SER A 25 21.40 -30.31 -6.96
C SER A 25 21.51 -29.66 -5.57
N GLY A 26 20.38 -29.35 -4.92
CA GLY A 26 20.33 -28.56 -3.69
C GLY A 26 20.64 -27.07 -3.91
N HIS A 27 20.81 -26.61 -5.16
CA HIS A 27 21.27 -25.27 -5.50
C HIS A 27 20.62 -24.74 -6.78
N LEU A 28 20.70 -23.43 -7.01
CA LEU A 28 20.28 -22.80 -8.27
C LEU A 28 21.47 -22.02 -8.84
N ARG A 29 22.07 -22.51 -9.94
CA ARG A 29 23.28 -21.90 -10.54
C ARG A 29 23.10 -20.42 -10.93
N LYS A 30 21.86 -20.00 -11.21
CA LYS A 30 21.57 -18.60 -11.51
C LYS A 30 21.92 -17.66 -10.33
N LEU A 31 21.90 -18.16 -9.09
CA LEU A 31 22.27 -17.37 -7.91
C LEU A 31 23.76 -17.04 -7.87
N ASP A 32 24.62 -17.90 -8.44
CA ASP A 32 26.08 -17.70 -8.50
C ASP A 32 26.50 -16.53 -9.41
N HIS A 33 25.59 -16.10 -10.28
CA HIS A 33 25.79 -14.99 -11.21
C HIS A 33 25.03 -13.73 -10.80
N ILE A 34 24.51 -13.66 -9.57
CA ILE A 34 23.95 -12.43 -9.02
C ILE A 34 25.11 -11.44 -8.82
N ASN A 35 25.02 -10.29 -9.49
CA ASN A 35 26.01 -9.23 -9.39
C ASN A 35 26.02 -8.65 -7.96
N GLU A 36 27.21 -8.33 -7.43
CA GLU A 36 27.38 -7.61 -6.16
C GLU A 36 26.57 -6.31 -6.10
N SER A 37 26.24 -5.73 -7.25
CA SER A 37 25.36 -4.55 -7.34
C SER A 37 23.98 -4.79 -6.75
N VAL A 38 23.46 -6.02 -6.71
CA VAL A 38 22.10 -6.29 -6.24
C VAL A 38 21.93 -5.92 -4.76
N SER A 39 22.91 -6.23 -3.90
CA SER A 39 22.83 -5.89 -2.47
C SER A 39 22.85 -4.38 -2.24
N VAL A 40 23.70 -3.65 -2.98
CA VAL A 40 23.76 -2.19 -2.90
C VAL A 40 22.48 -1.55 -3.43
N LEU A 41 21.95 -2.06 -4.55
CA LEU A 41 20.70 -1.58 -5.14
C LEU A 41 19.52 -1.81 -4.20
N GLU A 42 19.49 -2.94 -3.49
CA GLU A 42 18.48 -3.24 -2.48
C GLU A 42 18.54 -2.22 -1.33
N VAL A 43 19.73 -2.00 -0.75
CA VAL A 43 19.96 -0.99 0.31
C VAL A 43 19.46 0.38 -0.13
N PHE A 44 19.77 0.81 -1.36
CA PHE A 44 19.30 2.10 -1.87
C PHE A 44 17.79 2.13 -2.12
N SER A 45 17.21 1.04 -2.61
CA SER A 45 15.77 0.96 -2.88
C SER A 45 14.90 0.90 -1.62
N ASN A 46 15.49 0.56 -0.48
CA ASN A 46 14.84 0.58 0.82
C ASN A 46 14.71 2.01 1.40
N ILE A 47 15.41 3.01 0.82
CA ILE A 47 15.17 4.41 1.15
C ILE A 47 13.80 4.80 0.61
N TRP A 48 12.88 5.21 1.49
CA TRP A 48 11.55 5.63 1.05
C TRP A 48 11.64 6.77 0.03
N GLY A 49 10.92 6.63 -1.09
CA GLY A 49 10.99 7.58 -2.22
C GLY A 49 12.12 7.32 -3.21
N ALA A 50 12.95 6.29 -3.02
CA ALA A 50 13.96 5.85 -3.97
C ALA A 50 13.57 4.50 -4.59
N GLY A 51 13.12 4.53 -5.84
CA GLY A 51 12.82 3.30 -6.60
C GLY A 51 14.06 2.70 -7.27
N VAL A 52 13.87 1.60 -7.98
CA VAL A 52 14.93 0.89 -8.74
C VAL A 52 15.76 1.82 -9.64
N LYS A 53 15.11 2.79 -10.31
CA LYS A 53 15.80 3.75 -11.17
C LYS A 53 16.74 4.67 -10.40
N THR A 54 16.30 5.17 -9.25
CA THR A 54 17.11 6.03 -8.37
C THR A 54 18.28 5.25 -7.79
N ALA A 55 18.03 4.04 -7.31
CA ALA A 55 19.08 3.14 -6.82
C ALA A 55 20.14 2.86 -7.90
N GLN A 56 19.72 2.57 -9.13
CA GLN A 56 20.63 2.37 -10.27
C GLN A 56 21.44 3.62 -10.60
N LEU A 57 20.82 4.80 -10.58
CA LEU A 57 21.51 6.07 -10.80
C LEU A 57 22.61 6.31 -9.76
N TRP A 58 22.29 6.15 -8.47
CA TRP A 58 23.25 6.29 -7.37
C TRP A 58 24.39 5.28 -7.48
N TYR A 59 24.06 4.04 -7.84
CA TYR A 59 25.08 3.01 -8.08
C TYR A 59 26.02 3.38 -9.23
N GLN A 60 25.48 3.90 -10.33
CA GLN A 60 26.25 4.38 -11.50
C GLN A 60 27.14 5.59 -11.14
N GLN A 61 26.70 6.43 -10.21
CA GLN A 61 27.49 7.54 -9.66
C GLN A 61 28.62 7.08 -8.72
N GLY A 62 28.74 5.78 -8.47
CA GLY A 62 29.79 5.21 -7.64
C GLY A 62 29.44 5.07 -6.16
N PHE A 63 28.19 5.36 -5.76
CA PHE A 63 27.77 5.20 -4.36
C PHE A 63 27.62 3.71 -4.03
N ARG A 64 28.06 3.31 -2.83
CA ARG A 64 28.05 1.91 -2.39
C ARG A 64 27.40 1.68 -1.03
N ASN A 65 27.17 2.74 -0.25
CA ASN A 65 26.56 2.64 1.07
C ASN A 65 25.71 3.87 1.40
N LEU A 66 25.00 3.84 2.53
CA LEU A 66 24.13 4.95 2.94
C LEU A 66 24.90 6.24 3.26
N ASP A 67 26.18 6.16 3.65
CA ASP A 67 26.98 7.35 3.94
C ASP A 67 27.35 8.11 2.67
N ASP A 68 27.61 7.40 1.56
CA ASP A 68 27.73 8.02 0.25
C ASP A 68 26.45 8.78 -0.11
N ILE A 69 25.28 8.20 0.15
CA ILE A 69 24.00 8.87 -0.10
C ILE A 69 23.85 10.11 0.78
N ARG A 70 24.13 10.01 2.10
CA ARG A 70 24.03 11.13 3.05
C ARG A 70 24.91 12.32 2.67
N MET A 71 26.13 12.05 2.18
CA MET A 71 27.12 13.09 1.94
C MET A 71 27.13 13.64 0.52
N LYS A 72 26.77 12.82 -0.48
CA LYS A 72 27.05 13.12 -1.90
C LYS A 72 25.81 13.14 -2.78
N ALA A 73 24.74 12.45 -2.41
CA ALA A 73 23.55 12.36 -3.26
C ALA A 73 22.69 13.62 -3.16
N SER A 74 22.11 14.02 -4.30
CA SER A 74 21.00 14.98 -4.30
C SER A 74 19.72 14.21 -3.98
N LEU A 75 19.10 14.55 -2.84
CA LEU A 75 17.89 13.89 -2.34
C LEU A 75 16.67 14.79 -2.52
N THR A 76 15.55 14.19 -2.89
CA THR A 76 14.25 14.85 -2.71
C THR A 76 13.92 14.95 -1.22
N THR A 77 13.00 15.85 -0.84
CA THR A 77 12.53 15.96 0.56
C THR A 77 12.07 14.61 1.12
N GLN A 78 11.36 13.83 0.30
CA GLN A 78 10.89 12.49 0.63
C GLN A 78 12.03 11.51 0.89
N GLN A 79 13.05 11.51 0.02
CA GLN A 79 14.21 10.63 0.17
C GLN A 79 15.06 11.02 1.38
N ALA A 80 15.17 12.30 1.70
CA ALA A 80 15.85 12.76 2.90
C ALA A 80 15.16 12.24 4.18
N ILE A 81 13.82 12.30 4.24
CA ILE A 81 13.05 11.72 5.35
C ILE A 81 13.18 10.19 5.35
N GLY A 82 13.11 9.54 4.19
CA GLY A 82 13.31 8.10 4.05
C GLY A 82 14.69 7.64 4.54
N LEU A 83 15.73 8.45 4.33
CA LEU A 83 17.09 8.18 4.79
C LEU A 83 17.25 8.46 6.29
N LYS A 84 16.59 9.49 6.81
CA LYS A 84 16.53 9.82 8.26
C LYS A 84 15.95 8.65 9.06
N HIS A 85 14.88 8.04 8.56
CA HIS A 85 14.13 6.98 9.23
C HIS A 85 14.38 5.59 8.64
N TYR A 86 15.51 5.37 7.96
CA TYR A 86 15.77 4.16 7.19
C TYR A 86 15.58 2.85 7.98
N ASN A 87 16.19 2.76 9.18
CA ASN A 87 16.07 1.57 10.02
C ASN A 87 14.65 1.41 10.60
N ASP A 88 13.98 2.52 10.91
CA ASP A 88 12.62 2.52 11.46
C ASP A 88 11.59 2.02 10.43
N PHE A 89 11.74 2.40 9.16
CA PHE A 89 10.83 1.96 8.09
C PHE A 89 11.05 0.52 7.62
N LEU A 90 12.23 -0.05 7.88
CA LEU A 90 12.49 -1.46 7.58
C LEU A 90 11.87 -2.40 8.62
N GLU A 91 11.67 -1.91 9.84
CA GLU A 91 11.12 -2.72 10.93
C GLU A 91 9.60 -2.74 10.92
N ARG A 92 9.06 -3.95 11.11
CA ARG A 92 7.63 -4.13 11.32
C ARG A 92 7.26 -3.83 12.78
N MET A 93 6.09 -3.24 12.99
CA MET A 93 5.53 -3.01 14.32
C MET A 93 4.61 -4.18 14.74
N PRO A 94 4.48 -4.47 16.05
CA PRO A 94 3.42 -5.33 16.57
C PRO A 94 2.04 -4.80 16.19
N ARG A 95 1.06 -5.70 16.06
CA ARG A 95 -0.33 -5.33 15.75
C ARG A 95 -0.92 -4.40 16.79
N GLU A 96 -0.54 -4.57 18.05
CA GLU A 96 -1.00 -3.78 19.19
C GLU A 96 -0.57 -2.31 19.03
N GLU A 97 0.68 -2.06 18.64
CA GLU A 97 1.19 -0.73 18.34
C GLU A 97 0.41 -0.07 17.19
N ALA A 98 0.09 -0.84 16.14
CA ALA A 98 -0.75 -0.36 15.05
C ALA A 98 -2.18 0.00 15.48
N ALA A 99 -2.74 -0.72 16.47
CA ALA A 99 -4.04 -0.41 17.04
C ALA A 99 -4.01 0.90 17.83
N GLU A 100 -2.94 1.17 18.59
CA GLU A 100 -2.74 2.42 19.32
C GLU A 100 -2.60 3.63 18.38
N ILE A 101 -1.87 3.46 17.27
CA ILE A 101 -1.76 4.48 16.21
C ILE A 101 -3.12 4.77 15.61
N GLU A 102 -3.90 3.74 15.26
CA GLU A 102 -5.23 3.95 14.69
C GLU A 102 -6.19 4.60 15.70
N GLN A 103 -6.13 4.20 16.97
CA GLN A 103 -6.92 4.80 18.04
C GLN A 103 -6.59 6.29 18.20
N THR A 104 -5.32 6.66 18.15
CA THR A 104 -4.87 8.07 18.19
C THR A 104 -5.48 8.87 17.03
N VAL A 105 -5.45 8.33 15.81
CA VAL A 105 -6.07 8.99 14.63
C VAL A 105 -7.59 9.08 14.79
N ARG A 106 -8.23 8.01 15.28
CA ARG A 106 -9.69 7.95 15.49
C ARG A 106 -10.14 8.99 16.50
N GLU A 107 -9.48 9.10 17.64
CA GLU A 107 -9.83 10.07 18.70
C GLU A 107 -9.69 11.51 18.20
N ALA A 108 -8.60 11.81 17.48
CA ALA A 108 -8.41 13.13 16.86
C ALA A 108 -9.49 13.43 15.82
N ALA A 109 -9.85 12.46 14.97
CA ALA A 109 -10.91 12.60 13.99
C ALA A 109 -12.28 12.83 14.66
N GLN A 110 -12.66 12.00 15.63
CA GLN A 110 -13.93 12.12 16.34
C GLN A 110 -14.06 13.42 17.14
N SER A 111 -12.95 13.95 17.65
CA SER A 111 -12.90 15.26 18.30
C SER A 111 -13.20 16.42 17.32
N ILE A 112 -12.85 16.28 16.04
CA ILE A 112 -13.17 17.27 14.99
C ILE A 112 -14.64 17.18 14.62
N LYS A 113 -15.15 15.97 14.43
CA LYS A 113 -16.55 15.72 14.06
C LYS A 113 -17.02 14.37 14.60
N PRO A 114 -17.93 14.35 15.60
CA PRO A 114 -18.58 13.13 16.05
C PRO A 114 -19.29 12.43 14.90
N GLY A 115 -19.22 11.10 14.86
CA GLY A 115 -19.80 10.27 13.80
C GLY A 115 -18.85 9.93 12.65
N LEU A 116 -17.63 10.49 12.62
CA LEU A 116 -16.58 10.02 11.71
C LEU A 116 -16.24 8.55 12.00
N VAL A 117 -16.18 7.77 10.92
CA VAL A 117 -15.80 6.37 10.93
C VAL A 117 -14.32 6.28 10.53
N CYS A 118 -13.49 5.69 11.39
CA CYS A 118 -12.08 5.44 11.15
C CYS A 118 -11.81 3.93 11.22
N VAL A 119 -11.12 3.39 10.22
CA VAL A 119 -10.84 1.96 10.09
C VAL A 119 -9.39 1.75 9.69
N ALA A 120 -8.61 1.09 10.55
CA ALA A 120 -7.31 0.54 10.14
C ALA A 120 -7.52 -0.54 9.06
N CYS A 121 -6.78 -0.39 7.96
CA CYS A 121 -6.82 -1.20 6.76
C CYS A 121 -5.52 -2.03 6.65
N GLY A 122 -5.07 -2.31 5.44
CA GLY A 122 -3.80 -2.96 5.18
C GLY A 122 -3.61 -4.30 5.89
N SER A 123 -2.36 -4.56 6.27
CA SER A 123 -1.98 -5.78 6.98
C SER A 123 -2.68 -5.92 8.34
N PHE A 124 -3.02 -4.80 8.99
CA PHE A 124 -3.83 -4.79 10.21
C PHE A 124 -5.20 -5.39 9.94
N ARG A 125 -5.97 -4.91 8.97
CA ARG A 125 -7.32 -5.46 8.70
C ARG A 125 -7.30 -6.90 8.21
N ARG A 126 -6.22 -7.35 7.57
CA ARG A 126 -6.01 -8.76 7.17
C ARG A 126 -5.58 -9.68 8.32
N GLY A 127 -5.49 -9.19 9.55
CA GLY A 127 -5.24 -10.03 10.73
C GLY A 127 -3.78 -10.42 10.94
N LYS A 128 -2.81 -9.72 10.33
CA LYS A 128 -1.38 -9.99 10.58
C LYS A 128 -0.99 -9.61 12.01
N SER A 129 -0.07 -10.39 12.58
CA SER A 129 0.51 -10.15 13.92
C SER A 129 1.50 -8.98 13.95
N THR A 130 2.07 -8.61 12.79
CA THR A 130 2.90 -7.42 12.64
C THR A 130 2.48 -6.63 11.41
N CYS A 131 2.69 -5.31 11.43
CA CYS A 131 2.34 -4.36 10.36
C CYS A 131 3.60 -3.61 9.89
N GLY A 132 3.70 -3.25 8.62
CA GLY A 132 4.81 -2.42 8.12
C GLY A 132 4.55 -0.93 8.34
N ASP A 133 3.30 -0.55 8.14
CA ASP A 133 2.70 0.76 8.25
C ASP A 133 1.29 0.64 8.85
N VAL A 134 0.68 1.78 9.14
CA VAL A 134 -0.73 1.85 9.53
C VAL A 134 -1.51 2.63 8.49
N ASP A 135 -2.49 1.96 7.89
CA ASP A 135 -3.38 2.49 6.88
C ASP A 135 -4.72 2.88 7.52
N VAL A 136 -5.02 4.16 7.74
CA VAL A 136 -6.30 4.59 8.34
C VAL A 136 -7.22 5.20 7.28
N LEU A 137 -8.33 4.51 7.01
CA LEU A 137 -9.41 5.02 6.17
C LEU A 137 -10.42 5.78 7.02
N VAL A 138 -10.79 6.99 6.60
CA VAL A 138 -11.71 7.88 7.29
C VAL A 138 -12.87 8.25 6.36
N THR A 139 -14.10 8.17 6.87
CA THR A 139 -15.30 8.60 6.14
C THR A 139 -16.39 9.07 7.12
N HIS A 140 -17.50 9.58 6.60
CA HIS A 140 -18.67 9.90 7.41
C HIS A 140 -19.96 9.39 6.74
N PRO A 141 -20.85 8.65 7.45
CA PRO A 141 -22.04 8.03 6.86
C PRO A 141 -23.04 8.99 6.18
N ASP A 142 -23.07 10.26 6.59
CA ASP A 142 -23.94 11.28 5.97
C ASP A 142 -23.49 11.71 4.55
N GLY A 143 -22.33 11.24 4.08
CA GLY A 143 -21.80 11.56 2.75
C GLY A 143 -21.18 12.96 2.61
N HIS A 144 -21.23 13.82 3.63
CA HIS A 144 -20.83 15.23 3.52
C HIS A 144 -19.85 15.67 4.61
N SER A 145 -19.99 15.17 5.84
CA SER A 145 -19.18 15.60 6.99
C SER A 145 -17.72 15.14 6.95
N HIS A 146 -17.30 14.37 5.95
CA HIS A 146 -15.89 14.08 5.67
C HIS A 146 -15.16 15.30 5.05
N GLN A 147 -15.89 16.23 4.45
CA GLN A 147 -15.33 17.41 3.79
C GLN A 147 -14.66 18.34 4.80
N GLY A 148 -13.44 18.81 4.47
CA GLY A 148 -12.67 19.71 5.34
C GLY A 148 -12.08 19.08 6.60
N VAL A 149 -12.32 17.78 6.85
CA VAL A 149 -11.74 17.05 7.99
C VAL A 149 -10.23 16.84 7.82
N PHE A 150 -9.79 16.56 6.60
CA PHE A 150 -8.40 16.16 6.32
C PHE A 150 -7.36 17.15 6.87
N SER A 151 -7.47 18.44 6.54
CA SER A 151 -6.50 19.45 7.00
C SER A 151 -6.53 19.64 8.52
N LYS A 152 -7.72 19.69 9.12
CA LYS A 152 -7.91 19.82 10.57
C LYS A 152 -7.35 18.61 11.33
N LEU A 153 -7.49 17.41 10.78
CA LEU A 153 -6.96 16.18 11.36
C LEU A 153 -5.43 16.21 11.39
N LEU A 154 -4.79 16.51 10.26
CA LEU A 154 -3.33 16.61 10.21
C LEU A 154 -2.79 17.71 11.13
N GLU A 155 -3.44 18.87 11.18
CA GLU A 155 -3.08 19.95 12.09
C GLU A 155 -3.19 19.53 13.56
N SER A 156 -4.28 18.86 13.93
CA SER A 156 -4.47 18.36 15.29
C SER A 156 -3.39 17.36 15.68
N LEU A 157 -3.09 16.39 14.82
CA LEU A 157 -2.07 15.39 15.09
C LEU A 157 -0.66 15.99 15.15
N ARG A 158 -0.31 16.94 14.28
CA ARG A 158 0.96 17.69 14.34
C ARG A 158 1.10 18.48 15.64
N ARG A 159 0.03 19.15 16.09
CA ARG A 159 0.04 19.93 17.32
C ARG A 159 0.35 19.08 18.56
N THR A 160 -0.07 17.81 18.56
CA THR A 160 0.27 16.87 19.65
C THR A 160 1.70 16.33 19.59
N GLY A 161 2.45 16.61 18.51
CA GLY A 161 3.76 16.01 18.25
C GLY A 161 3.69 14.58 17.69
N PHE A 162 2.48 14.05 17.46
CA PHE A 162 2.29 12.70 16.95
C PHE A 162 2.79 12.53 15.52
N LEU A 163 2.52 13.50 14.63
CA LEU A 163 3.11 13.53 13.29
C LEU A 163 4.46 14.26 13.33
N THR A 164 5.51 13.59 12.87
CA THR A 164 6.90 14.08 12.98
C THR A 164 7.47 14.55 11.66
N ASP A 165 7.09 13.92 10.54
CA ASP A 165 7.56 14.25 9.20
C ASP A 165 6.49 13.94 8.14
N ASP A 166 6.44 14.73 7.07
CA ASP A 166 5.46 14.58 5.99
C ASP A 166 6.16 14.10 4.70
N LEU A 167 5.72 12.98 4.14
CA LEU A 167 6.22 12.49 2.85
C LEU A 167 5.35 13.00 1.69
N VAL A 168 4.02 12.87 1.84
CA VAL A 168 3.03 13.46 0.94
C VAL A 168 1.94 14.10 1.82
N SER A 169 1.95 15.42 1.90
CA SER A 169 1.07 16.18 2.80
C SER A 169 -0.33 16.43 2.21
N GLN A 170 -0.47 16.43 0.88
CA GLN A 170 -1.76 16.50 0.20
C GLN A 170 -1.62 16.01 -1.24
N GLU A 171 -2.22 14.85 -1.53
CA GLU A 171 -2.53 14.44 -2.90
C GLU A 171 -4.05 14.46 -3.05
N ASP A 172 -4.56 15.42 -3.83
CA ASP A 172 -5.97 15.48 -4.19
C ASP A 172 -6.20 14.54 -5.38
N ASN A 173 -6.84 13.40 -5.13
CA ASN A 173 -7.24 12.44 -6.17
C ASN A 173 -8.78 12.44 -6.28
N GLY A 174 -9.32 13.46 -6.93
CA GLY A 174 -10.76 13.69 -6.97
C GLY A 174 -11.31 14.07 -5.59
N ASN A 175 -12.28 13.29 -5.09
CA ASN A 175 -12.87 13.50 -3.76
C ASN A 175 -12.05 12.86 -2.62
N GLN A 176 -11.04 12.06 -2.96
CA GLN A 176 -10.18 11.41 -2.00
C GLN A 176 -8.98 12.30 -1.67
N LYS A 177 -8.71 12.45 -0.37
CA LYS A 177 -7.51 13.11 0.13
C LYS A 177 -6.60 12.10 0.80
N LYS A 178 -5.32 12.11 0.44
CA LYS A 178 -4.32 11.18 0.97
C LYS A 178 -3.18 11.91 1.65
N TYR A 179 -2.82 11.41 2.83
CA TYR A 179 -1.66 11.79 3.60
C TYR A 179 -0.73 10.58 3.71
N LEU A 180 0.54 10.77 3.40
CA LEU A 180 1.60 9.80 3.65
C LEU A 180 2.59 10.48 4.60
N GLY A 181 2.73 9.99 5.83
CA GLY A 181 3.63 10.62 6.79
C GLY A 181 4.19 9.69 7.86
N VAL A 182 4.93 10.30 8.77
CA VAL A 182 5.66 9.63 9.83
C VAL A 182 5.05 10.04 11.14
N CYS A 183 4.74 9.06 11.97
CA CYS A 183 4.22 9.27 13.30
C CYS A 183 5.10 8.61 14.36
N CYS A 184 4.97 9.04 15.60
CA CYS A 184 5.58 8.39 16.75
C CYS A 184 4.62 8.49 17.94
N LEU A 185 4.34 7.35 18.58
CA LEU A 185 3.56 7.35 19.82
C LEU A 185 4.37 8.05 20.93
N PRO A 186 3.70 8.73 21.89
CA PRO A 186 4.39 9.40 22.98
C PRO A 186 5.06 8.40 23.91
N GLY A 187 6.32 8.64 24.28
CA GLY A 187 7.11 7.77 25.15
C GLY A 187 8.57 7.72 24.73
N ARG A 188 9.45 7.12 25.55
CA ARG A 188 10.89 7.05 25.25
C ARG A 188 11.29 5.88 24.34
N ASP A 189 10.44 4.87 24.22
CA ASP A 189 10.79 3.60 23.56
C ASP A 189 10.02 3.36 22.25
N HIS A 190 9.28 4.37 21.76
CA HIS A 190 8.58 4.27 20.48
C HIS A 190 9.47 4.69 19.32
N ARG A 191 9.37 3.93 18.23
CA ARG A 191 10.06 4.21 16.96
C ARG A 191 9.16 4.99 16.03
N HIS A 192 9.75 5.63 15.04
CA HIS A 192 8.96 6.30 14.02
C HIS A 192 8.28 5.27 13.12
N ARG A 193 6.98 5.41 12.92
CA ARG A 193 6.17 4.52 12.09
C ARG A 193 5.57 5.25 10.91
N ARG A 194 5.45 4.52 9.79
CA ARG A 194 4.71 4.98 8.62
C ARG A 194 3.21 4.99 8.93
N LEU A 195 2.56 6.10 8.58
CA LEU A 195 1.13 6.30 8.71
C LEU A 195 0.58 6.88 7.40
N ASP A 196 -0.43 6.18 6.87
CA ASP A 196 -1.17 6.59 5.69
C ASP A 196 -2.61 6.91 6.13
N ILE A 197 -3.07 8.14 5.90
CA ILE A 197 -4.45 8.51 6.17
C ILE A 197 -5.15 8.83 4.85
N ILE A 198 -6.29 8.21 4.64
CA ILE A 198 -7.13 8.47 3.48
C ILE A 198 -8.51 8.91 3.95
N VAL A 199 -8.99 10.06 3.47
CA VAL A 199 -10.36 10.53 3.70
C VAL A 199 -11.16 10.38 2.40
N VAL A 200 -12.31 9.70 2.46
CA VAL A 200 -13.19 9.44 1.30
C VAL A 200 -14.65 9.80 1.56
N PRO A 201 -15.41 10.17 0.51
CA PRO A 201 -16.87 10.22 0.60
C PRO A 201 -17.45 8.82 0.85
N TYR A 202 -18.61 8.78 1.51
CA TYR A 202 -19.23 7.50 1.91
C TYR A 202 -19.61 6.62 0.70
N THR A 203 -19.91 7.23 -0.44
CA THR A 203 -20.22 6.54 -1.70
C THR A 203 -19.04 5.75 -2.25
N GLU A 204 -17.80 6.13 -1.92
CA GLU A 204 -16.57 5.45 -2.34
C GLU A 204 -16.06 4.48 -1.26
N PHE A 205 -16.66 4.48 -0.05
CA PHE A 205 -16.13 3.80 1.12
C PHE A 205 -15.90 2.30 0.91
N ALA A 206 -16.81 1.58 0.26
CA ALA A 206 -16.66 0.15 0.01
C ALA A 206 -15.47 -0.17 -0.91
N CYS A 207 -15.31 0.59 -1.99
CA CYS A 207 -14.21 0.39 -2.94
C CYS A 207 -12.86 0.82 -2.32
N ALA A 208 -12.86 1.91 -1.55
CA ALA A 208 -11.68 2.39 -0.84
C ALA A 208 -11.26 1.40 0.25
N LEU A 209 -12.21 0.86 1.01
CA LEU A 209 -11.95 -0.15 2.04
C LEU A 209 -11.37 -1.43 1.43
N LEU A 210 -11.93 -1.91 0.32
CA LEU A 210 -11.41 -3.06 -0.40
C LEU A 210 -9.98 -2.82 -0.89
N TYR A 211 -9.75 -1.67 -1.53
CA TYR A 211 -8.44 -1.26 -2.02
C TYR A 211 -7.41 -1.18 -0.90
N PHE A 212 -7.73 -0.47 0.18
CA PHE A 212 -6.78 -0.18 1.23
C PHE A 212 -6.56 -1.38 2.15
N THR A 213 -7.50 -2.34 2.20
CA THR A 213 -7.29 -3.64 2.86
C THR A 213 -6.28 -4.51 2.11
N GLY A 214 -6.31 -4.50 0.78
CA GLY A 214 -5.42 -5.31 -0.05
C GLY A 214 -5.64 -6.83 0.09
N SER A 215 -4.62 -7.67 -0.16
CA SER A 215 -3.23 -7.33 -0.50
C SER A 215 -3.07 -6.65 -1.88
N ALA A 216 -1.87 -6.14 -2.18
CA ALA A 216 -1.57 -5.58 -3.50
C ALA A 216 -1.76 -6.60 -4.63
N HIS A 217 -1.40 -7.87 -4.42
CA HIS A 217 -1.67 -8.94 -5.38
C HIS A 217 -3.17 -9.22 -5.50
N PHE A 218 -3.89 -9.33 -4.37
CA PHE A 218 -5.35 -9.51 -4.37
C PHE A 218 -6.05 -8.41 -5.18
N ASN A 219 -5.71 -7.14 -4.94
CA ASN A 219 -6.25 -6.00 -5.68
C ASN A 219 -5.97 -6.08 -7.19
N ARG A 220 -4.72 -6.42 -7.58
CA ARG A 220 -4.36 -6.59 -9.00
C ARG A 220 -5.19 -7.70 -9.65
N SER A 221 -5.37 -8.82 -8.98
CA SER A 221 -6.18 -9.94 -9.47
C SER A 221 -7.66 -9.57 -9.59
N MET A 222 -8.23 -8.88 -8.60
CA MET A 222 -9.62 -8.38 -8.66
C MET A 222 -9.82 -7.40 -9.82
N ARG A 223 -8.88 -6.47 -10.02
CA ARG A 223 -8.89 -5.52 -11.14
C ARG A 223 -8.76 -6.22 -12.49
N ALA A 224 -7.90 -7.25 -12.58
CA ALA A 224 -7.75 -8.06 -13.78
C ALA A 224 -9.05 -8.80 -14.11
N LEU A 225 -9.69 -9.44 -13.12
CA LEU A 225 -10.99 -10.08 -13.30
C LEU A 225 -12.06 -9.10 -13.76
N ALA A 226 -12.19 -7.94 -13.10
CA ALA A 226 -13.12 -6.89 -13.51
C ALA A 226 -12.92 -6.52 -14.98
N ARG A 227 -11.67 -6.37 -15.43
CA ARG A 227 -11.35 -6.08 -16.83
C ARG A 227 -11.83 -7.17 -17.79
N THR A 228 -11.75 -8.46 -17.44
CA THR A 228 -12.28 -9.55 -18.29
C THR A 228 -13.80 -9.50 -18.44
N LYS A 229 -14.51 -8.85 -17.51
CA LYS A 229 -15.97 -8.69 -17.48
C LYS A 229 -16.44 -7.37 -18.09
N GLY A 230 -15.57 -6.64 -18.80
CA GLY A 230 -15.91 -5.30 -19.31
C GLY A 230 -16.14 -4.27 -18.20
N MET A 231 -15.63 -4.52 -17.00
CA MET A 231 -15.73 -3.64 -15.84
C MET A 231 -14.39 -2.94 -15.54
N SER A 232 -14.38 -2.01 -14.60
CA SER A 232 -13.17 -1.37 -14.07
C SER A 232 -13.35 -1.14 -12.57
N LEU A 233 -12.48 -1.75 -11.78
CA LEU A 233 -12.41 -1.54 -10.32
C LEU A 233 -11.26 -0.58 -10.01
N SER A 234 -11.53 0.48 -9.26
CA SER A 234 -10.54 1.34 -8.62
C SER A 234 -10.86 1.50 -7.13
N GLU A 235 -10.02 2.24 -6.41
CA GLU A 235 -10.28 2.71 -5.05
C GLU A 235 -11.52 3.59 -4.93
N HIS A 236 -11.91 4.27 -6.01
CA HIS A 236 -13.09 5.15 -6.03
C HIS A 236 -14.38 4.37 -6.28
N ALA A 237 -14.39 3.48 -7.27
CA ALA A 237 -15.63 2.85 -7.72
C ALA A 237 -15.42 1.58 -8.54
N LEU A 238 -16.47 0.76 -8.59
CA LEU A 238 -16.64 -0.27 -9.61
C LEU A 238 -17.51 0.28 -10.75
N ASN A 239 -16.99 0.22 -11.98
CA ASN A 239 -17.70 0.67 -13.19
C ASN A 239 -18.02 -0.52 -14.10
N SER A 240 -19.19 -0.50 -14.72
CA SER A 240 -19.63 -1.47 -15.74
C SER A 240 -19.74 -0.84 -17.13
N GLY A 241 -19.78 -1.65 -18.18
CA GLY A 241 -19.88 -1.15 -19.57
C GLY A 241 -18.66 -0.33 -20.00
N VAL A 242 -17.47 -0.67 -19.47
CA VAL A 242 -16.24 0.07 -19.72
C VAL A 242 -15.68 -0.30 -21.09
N VAL A 243 -15.64 0.68 -21.99
CA VAL A 243 -15.12 0.51 -23.36
C VAL A 243 -13.60 0.60 -23.34
N ARG A 244 -12.95 -0.32 -24.06
CA ARG A 244 -11.49 -0.37 -24.20
C ARG A 244 -11.09 -0.45 -25.67
N GLY A 245 -10.09 0.34 -26.04
CA GLY A 245 -9.49 0.33 -27.37
C GLY A 245 -8.40 -0.75 -27.52
N PRO A 246 -7.68 -0.74 -28.65
CA PRO A 246 -6.52 -1.58 -28.89
C PRO A 246 -5.49 -1.46 -27.75
N GLY A 247 -4.88 -2.57 -27.35
CA GLY A 247 -3.97 -2.63 -26.19
C GLY A 247 -4.68 -2.64 -24.82
N GLY A 248 -6.02 -2.57 -24.79
CA GLY A 248 -6.81 -2.63 -23.56
C GLY A 248 -6.85 -1.34 -22.75
N LEU A 249 -6.48 -0.22 -23.38
CA LEU A 249 -6.60 1.12 -22.80
C LEU A 249 -8.07 1.51 -22.67
N LYS A 250 -8.45 2.07 -21.53
CA LYS A 250 -9.81 2.53 -21.24
C LYS A 250 -10.12 3.78 -22.08
N THR A 251 -11.10 3.68 -22.97
CA THR A 251 -11.54 4.78 -23.86
C THR A 251 -12.92 5.31 -23.49
N GLY A 252 -13.74 4.51 -22.78
CA GLY A 252 -15.03 4.93 -22.23
C GLY A 252 -15.17 4.52 -20.77
N SER A 253 -15.64 5.44 -19.93
CA SER A 253 -15.65 5.21 -18.48
C SER A 253 -16.70 4.23 -17.97
N GLY A 254 -17.75 3.99 -18.76
CA GLY A 254 -18.88 3.17 -18.36
C GLY A 254 -19.77 3.88 -17.33
N VAL A 255 -20.53 3.09 -16.58
CA VAL A 255 -21.44 3.55 -15.52
C VAL A 255 -20.98 3.02 -14.17
N VAL A 256 -20.92 3.89 -13.16
CA VAL A 256 -20.62 3.52 -11.77
C VAL A 256 -21.73 2.62 -11.23
N LEU A 257 -21.35 1.48 -10.67
CA LEU A 257 -22.28 0.57 -10.00
C LEU A 257 -22.44 0.96 -8.52
N PRO A 258 -23.64 0.82 -7.93
CA PRO A 258 -23.83 1.02 -6.52
C PRO A 258 -23.12 -0.08 -5.71
N THR A 259 -22.21 0.32 -4.83
CA THR A 259 -21.45 -0.55 -3.93
C THR A 259 -21.46 0.05 -2.52
N VAL A 260 -22.47 -0.28 -1.72
CA VAL A 260 -22.61 0.25 -0.36
C VAL A 260 -21.67 -0.48 0.61
N THR A 261 -21.43 -1.76 0.35
CA THR A 261 -20.58 -2.65 1.13
C THR A 261 -19.53 -3.33 0.26
N GLU A 262 -18.47 -3.86 0.88
CA GLU A 262 -17.49 -4.67 0.14
C GLU A 262 -18.17 -5.87 -0.54
N LYS A 263 -19.19 -6.49 0.09
CA LYS A 263 -19.92 -7.64 -0.45
C LYS A 263 -20.58 -7.34 -1.80
N ASP A 264 -21.06 -6.11 -2.01
CA ASP A 264 -21.64 -5.70 -3.29
C ASP A 264 -20.60 -5.73 -4.42
N VAL A 265 -19.34 -5.36 -4.13
CA VAL A 265 -18.23 -5.42 -5.10
C VAL A 265 -17.99 -6.87 -5.55
N PHE A 266 -17.95 -7.82 -4.61
CA PHE A 266 -17.79 -9.24 -4.92
C PHE A 266 -18.98 -9.78 -5.72
N MET A 267 -20.20 -9.38 -5.34
CA MET A 267 -21.43 -9.78 -6.02
C MET A 267 -21.43 -9.32 -7.49
N HIS A 268 -21.15 -8.05 -7.76
CA HIS A 268 -21.07 -7.52 -9.14
C HIS A 268 -19.98 -8.20 -9.97
N LEU A 269 -18.88 -8.63 -9.34
CA LEU A 269 -17.82 -9.38 -10.00
C LEU A 269 -18.14 -10.88 -10.15
N GLY A 270 -19.25 -11.37 -9.57
CA GLY A 270 -19.62 -12.78 -9.57
C GLY A 270 -18.62 -13.65 -8.81
N LEU A 271 -18.13 -13.16 -7.66
CA LEU A 271 -17.23 -13.86 -6.76
C LEU A 271 -17.91 -14.15 -5.42
N PRO A 272 -17.58 -15.28 -4.78
CA PRO A 272 -17.90 -15.45 -3.36
C PRO A 272 -17.15 -14.41 -2.54
N PHE A 273 -17.81 -13.87 -1.51
CA PHE A 273 -17.17 -12.93 -0.60
C PHE A 273 -16.00 -13.61 0.13
N ARG A 274 -14.92 -12.87 0.31
CA ARG A 274 -13.75 -13.30 1.09
C ARG A 274 -13.51 -12.32 2.23
N GLU A 275 -13.39 -12.85 3.42
CA GLU A 275 -13.04 -12.06 4.60
C GLU A 275 -11.62 -11.47 4.45
N PRO A 276 -11.31 -10.34 5.10
CA PRO A 276 -10.00 -9.69 4.97
C PRO A 276 -8.80 -10.61 5.19
N HIS A 277 -8.86 -11.55 6.15
CA HIS A 277 -7.78 -12.48 6.45
C HIS A 277 -7.53 -13.52 5.35
N GLU A 278 -8.49 -13.71 4.43
CA GLU A 278 -8.36 -14.60 3.28
C GLU A 278 -7.76 -13.88 2.04
N ARG A 279 -7.52 -12.57 2.12
CA ARG A 279 -7.06 -11.74 1.00
C ARG A 279 -5.54 -11.55 0.98
N ASP A 280 -4.81 -12.34 1.76
CA ASP A 280 -3.36 -12.31 1.80
C ASP A 280 -2.78 -13.25 0.75
N TRP A 281 -2.54 -12.66 -0.42
CA TRP A 281 -1.95 -13.27 -1.62
C TRP A 281 -0.69 -12.53 -2.03
#